data_AF-A0A6A6SE47-F1
#
_entry.id   AF-A0A6A6SE47-F1
#
_cell.length_a   1.000
_cell.length_b   1.000
_cell.length_c   1.000
_cell.angle_alpha   90.00
_cell.angle_beta   90.00
_cell.angle_gamma   90.00
#
_symmetry.space_group_name_H-M   'P 1'
#
loop_
_entity.id
_entity.type
_entity.pdbx_description
1 polymer ?
#
loop_
_entity_poly.entity_id
_entity_poly.type
_entity_poly.pdbx_seq_one_letter_code
_entity_poly.pdbx_strand_id
1 'polypeptide(L)'
;MDTNSQVPHEPEALAAEVAEHQDFLRKSGEWVQGVYKAVQETEDEYRLLGMKYHTVNERGRNPEYFPGGELQRLKRAFEMESDDEYNAYFAHHHSLSQVLDTIRSEIRLNGTHQELMERVQNIKQTRDRYNTLMETVRHEALTLKKDFDIFVSTACFLIAFSDHSDELWWIPIDDLPRRTETDEEPEEWKKLCAWIWCLPEVKRAAKCGISVHESAKIMLRKHYSGDKQ
;
A
#
# COMPACT_ATOMS: atom_id res chain seq x y z
N MET A 1 23.38 47.03 46.93
CA MET A 1 22.88 45.68 46.60
C MET A 1 22.64 45.71 45.10
N ASP A 2 23.65 45.29 44.35
CA ASP A 2 23.64 45.39 42.89
C ASP A 2 22.77 44.27 42.31
N THR A 3 21.59 44.65 41.81
CA THR A 3 20.78 43.80 40.95
C THR A 3 21.45 43.75 39.58
N ASN A 4 22.33 42.76 39.43
CA ASN A 4 22.98 42.40 38.17
C ASN A 4 21.92 41.77 37.24
N SER A 5 21.12 42.62 36.59
CA SER A 5 20.11 42.24 35.61
C SER A 5 20.84 41.95 34.29
N GLN A 6 21.36 40.73 34.14
CA GLN A 6 21.84 40.24 32.85
C GLN A 6 20.65 40.16 31.90
N VAL A 7 20.49 41.20 31.07
CA VAL A 7 19.60 41.17 29.92
C VAL A 7 20.11 40.06 29.00
N PRO A 8 19.27 39.08 28.62
CA PRO A 8 19.65 38.06 27.66
C PRO A 8 20.13 38.73 26.37
N HIS A 9 21.30 38.32 25.87
CA HIS A 9 21.80 38.77 24.58
C HIS A 9 20.83 38.30 23.48
N GLU A 10 20.01 39.19 22.94
CA GLU A 10 19.06 38.95 21.82
C GLU A 10 19.61 38.07 20.67
N PRO A 11 20.90 38.14 20.28
CA PRO A 11 21.45 37.27 19.24
C PRO A 11 21.49 35.77 19.62
N GLU A 12 21.68 35.45 20.90
CA GLU A 12 21.75 34.06 21.38
C GLU A 12 20.35 33.41 21.41
N ALA A 13 19.32 34.18 21.79
CA ALA A 13 17.94 33.72 21.76
C ALA A 13 17.47 33.42 20.33
N LEU A 14 17.75 34.32 19.37
CA LEU A 14 17.40 34.11 17.97
C LEU A 14 18.13 32.90 17.36
N ALA A 15 19.41 32.70 17.71
CA ALA A 15 20.18 31.54 17.26
C ALA A 15 19.59 30.22 17.80
N ALA A 16 19.11 30.22 19.05
CA ALA A 16 18.45 29.07 19.64
C ALA A 16 17.12 28.73 18.94
N GLU A 17 16.29 29.73 18.64
CA GLU A 17 15.02 29.55 17.91
C GLU A 17 15.25 29.00 16.49
N VAL A 18 16.24 29.54 15.77
CA VAL A 18 16.65 29.03 14.45
C VAL A 18 17.07 27.56 14.54
N ALA A 19 17.88 27.20 15.53
CA ALA A 19 18.31 25.82 15.74
C ALA A 19 17.13 24.88 16.06
N GLU A 20 16.16 25.35 16.84
CA GLU A 20 14.94 24.61 17.16
C GLU A 20 14.12 24.32 15.90
N HIS A 21 13.90 25.33 15.04
CA HIS A 21 13.16 25.15 13.79
C HIS A 21 13.88 24.18 12.84
N GLN A 22 15.20 24.29 12.70
CA GLN A 22 15.99 23.36 11.90
C GLN A 22 15.89 21.92 12.42
N ASP A 23 15.94 21.74 13.75
CA ASP A 23 15.77 20.42 14.37
C ASP A 23 14.38 19.83 14.10
N PHE A 24 13.32 20.64 14.23
CA PHE A 24 11.96 20.22 13.90
C PHE A 24 11.82 19.79 12.44
N LEU A 25 12.38 20.56 11.50
CA LEU A 25 12.35 20.24 10.07
C LEU A 25 13.11 18.94 9.78
N ARG A 26 14.28 18.74 10.37
CA ARG A 26 15.06 17.50 10.25
C ARG A 26 14.27 16.28 10.75
N LYS A 27 13.71 16.35 11.96
CA LYS A 27 12.87 15.28 12.54
C LYS A 27 11.63 15.01 11.70
N SER A 28 11.06 16.05 11.08
CA SER A 28 9.96 15.90 10.14
C SER A 28 10.37 15.12 8.89
N GLY A 29 11.62 15.27 8.43
CA GLY A 29 12.17 14.51 7.31
C GLY A 29 12.27 13.02 7.62
N GLU A 30 12.84 12.68 8.77
CA GLU A 30 12.92 11.29 9.25
C GLU A 30 11.53 10.67 9.39
N TRP A 31 10.58 11.42 9.95
CA TRP A 31 9.19 11.00 10.08
C TRP A 31 8.52 10.75 8.72
N VAL A 32 8.64 11.67 7.75
CA VAL A 32 8.08 11.48 6.39
C VAL A 32 8.63 10.21 5.74
N GLN A 33 9.93 9.94 5.87
CA GLN A 33 10.53 8.71 5.33
C GLN A 33 9.97 7.45 5.99
N GLY A 34 9.82 7.47 7.32
CA GLY A 34 9.17 6.38 8.05
C GLY A 34 7.74 6.11 7.58
N VAL A 35 6.99 7.17 7.28
CA VAL A 35 5.63 7.04 6.75
C VAL A 35 5.63 6.46 5.33
N TYR A 36 6.46 6.95 4.41
CA TYR A 36 6.54 6.37 3.06
C TYR A 36 6.85 4.88 3.10
N LYS A 37 7.75 4.46 4.00
CA LYS A 37 8.04 3.04 4.21
C LYS A 37 6.81 2.26 4.67
N ALA A 38 6.04 2.78 5.63
CA ALA A 38 4.83 2.11 6.10
C ALA A 38 3.72 2.02 5.01
N VAL A 39 3.60 3.04 4.16
CA VAL A 39 2.68 3.01 3.00
C VAL A 39 3.13 1.94 2.01
N GLN A 40 4.44 1.88 1.70
CA GLN A 40 5.01 0.85 0.84
C GLN A 40 4.75 -0.56 1.37
N GLU A 41 4.98 -0.80 2.67
CA GLU A 41 4.71 -2.08 3.33
C GLU A 41 3.23 -2.47 3.25
N THR A 42 2.32 -1.49 3.38
CA THR A 42 0.87 -1.71 3.25
C THR A 42 0.50 -2.11 1.82
N GLU A 43 1.08 -1.47 0.81
CA GLU A 43 0.87 -1.87 -0.58
C GLU A 43 1.50 -3.24 -0.90
N ASP A 44 2.64 -3.57 -0.32
CA ASP A 44 3.26 -4.89 -0.45
C ASP A 44 2.37 -5.99 0.15
N GLU A 45 1.77 -5.72 1.31
CA GLU A 45 0.78 -6.62 1.91
C GLU A 45 -0.45 -6.75 1.02
N TYR A 46 -1.00 -5.65 0.50
CA TYR A 46 -2.11 -5.68 -0.47
C TYR A 46 -1.79 -6.59 -1.67
N ARG A 47 -0.61 -6.44 -2.27
CA ARG A 47 -0.16 -7.27 -3.39
C ARG A 47 -0.09 -8.74 -3.00
N LEU A 48 0.48 -9.04 -1.84
CA LEU A 48 0.57 -10.41 -1.32
C LEU A 48 -0.82 -11.04 -1.14
N LEU A 49 -1.76 -10.31 -0.56
CA LEU A 49 -3.14 -10.78 -0.37
C LEU A 49 -3.82 -11.00 -1.72
N GLY A 50 -3.66 -10.08 -2.67
CA GLY A 50 -4.21 -10.22 -4.02
C GLY A 50 -3.66 -11.43 -4.78
N MET A 51 -2.34 -11.68 -4.68
CA MET A 51 -1.74 -12.88 -5.26
C MET A 51 -2.38 -14.16 -4.70
N LYS A 52 -2.55 -14.25 -3.38
CA LYS A 52 -3.17 -15.41 -2.73
C LYS A 52 -4.67 -15.52 -3.01
N TYR A 53 -5.36 -14.39 -3.19
CA TYR A 53 -6.77 -14.39 -3.56
C TYR A 53 -6.98 -15.09 -4.91
N HIS A 54 -6.15 -14.76 -5.88
CA HIS A 54 -6.19 -15.33 -7.23
C HIS A 54 -5.62 -16.76 -7.34
N THR A 55 -5.10 -17.35 -6.26
CA THR A 55 -4.80 -18.80 -6.25
C THR A 55 -6.02 -19.66 -5.90
N VAL A 56 -7.14 -19.03 -5.55
CA VAL A 56 -8.41 -19.69 -5.29
C VAL A 56 -9.35 -19.49 -6.48
N ASN A 57 -9.91 -20.59 -6.98
CA ASN A 57 -10.81 -20.53 -8.13
C ASN A 57 -12.20 -19.95 -7.78
N GLU A 58 -13.02 -19.72 -8.80
CA GLU A 58 -14.38 -19.19 -8.67
C GLU A 58 -15.28 -20.02 -7.75
N ARG A 59 -15.16 -21.36 -7.72
CA ARG A 59 -15.94 -22.22 -6.82
C ARG A 59 -15.60 -21.95 -5.35
N GLY A 60 -14.31 -21.76 -5.05
CA GLY A 60 -13.84 -21.33 -3.73
C GLY A 60 -14.26 -19.91 -3.36
N ARG A 61 -14.69 -19.10 -4.35
CA ARG A 61 -15.23 -17.74 -4.20
C ARG A 61 -16.75 -17.71 -4.35
N ASN A 62 -17.44 -18.73 -3.81
CA ASN A 62 -18.91 -18.79 -3.78
C ASN A 62 -19.49 -17.96 -2.61
N PRO A 63 -20.34 -16.95 -2.87
CA PRO A 63 -20.98 -16.12 -1.84
C PRO A 63 -21.76 -16.90 -0.77
N GLU A 64 -22.25 -18.10 -1.07
CA GLU A 64 -22.96 -18.95 -0.09
C GLU A 64 -22.08 -19.30 1.12
N TYR A 65 -20.77 -19.36 0.94
CA TYR A 65 -19.81 -19.61 2.02
C TYR A 65 -19.34 -18.31 2.71
N PHE A 66 -19.74 -17.14 2.21
CA PHE A 66 -19.28 -15.81 2.66
C PHE A 66 -20.42 -14.79 2.81
N PRO A 67 -21.35 -14.98 3.77
CA PRO A 67 -22.56 -14.16 3.87
C PRO A 67 -22.35 -12.72 4.39
N GLY A 68 -21.19 -12.35 4.95
CA GLY A 68 -20.94 -11.06 5.59
C GLY A 68 -20.41 -9.95 4.66
N GLY A 69 -20.42 -10.17 3.35
CA GLY A 69 -19.91 -9.22 2.36
C GLY A 69 -18.39 -9.08 2.33
N GLU A 70 -17.65 -9.89 3.10
CA GLU A 70 -16.18 -9.99 3.05
C GLU A 70 -15.74 -10.32 1.62
N LEU A 71 -16.37 -11.33 1.01
CA LEU A 71 -16.06 -11.71 -0.36
C LEU A 71 -16.31 -10.58 -1.35
N GLN A 72 -17.35 -9.77 -1.16
CA GLN A 72 -17.61 -8.62 -2.04
C GLN A 72 -16.54 -7.54 -1.89
N ARG A 73 -16.03 -7.31 -0.68
CA ARG A 73 -14.92 -6.39 -0.44
C ARG A 73 -13.62 -6.90 -1.04
N LEU A 74 -13.35 -8.21 -0.97
CA LEU A 74 -12.21 -8.85 -1.62
C LEU A 74 -12.32 -8.78 -3.16
N LYS A 75 -13.50 -9.03 -3.73
CA LYS A 75 -13.75 -8.88 -5.17
C LYS A 75 -13.47 -7.45 -5.63
N ARG A 76 -13.99 -6.45 -4.91
CA ARG A 76 -13.71 -5.04 -5.20
C ARG A 76 -12.21 -4.71 -5.12
N ALA A 77 -11.48 -5.37 -4.23
CA ALA A 77 -10.05 -5.14 -4.03
C ALA A 77 -9.18 -5.86 -5.07
N PHE A 78 -9.59 -7.03 -5.57
CA PHE A 78 -8.72 -7.93 -6.33
C PHE A 78 -9.24 -8.32 -7.72
N GLU A 79 -10.49 -8.01 -8.07
CA GLU A 79 -11.06 -8.26 -9.41
C GLU A 79 -11.23 -6.93 -10.19
N MET A 80 -10.29 -6.01 -10.03
CA MET A 80 -10.26 -4.77 -10.81
C MET A 80 -9.76 -5.04 -12.22
N GLU A 81 -10.40 -4.42 -13.21
CA GLU A 81 -10.12 -4.62 -14.64
C GLU A 81 -9.60 -3.35 -15.32
N SER A 82 -9.59 -2.22 -14.60
CA SER A 82 -9.20 -0.93 -15.15
C SER A 82 -8.39 -0.03 -14.22
N ASP A 83 -7.66 0.89 -14.83
CA ASP A 83 -6.91 1.94 -14.15
C ASP A 83 -7.82 2.84 -13.30
N ASP A 84 -9.03 3.11 -13.75
CA ASP A 84 -9.98 3.97 -13.05
C ASP A 84 -10.48 3.31 -11.76
N GLU A 85 -10.76 2.01 -11.80
CA GLU A 85 -11.10 1.24 -10.60
C GLU A 85 -9.94 1.20 -9.59
N TYR A 86 -8.72 0.97 -10.08
CA TYR A 86 -7.53 1.00 -9.25
C TYR A 86 -7.32 2.38 -8.60
N ASN A 87 -7.40 3.44 -9.39
CA ASN A 87 -7.23 4.82 -8.90
C ASN A 87 -8.34 5.20 -7.89
N ALA A 88 -9.58 4.73 -8.12
CA ALA A 88 -10.68 4.94 -7.20
C ALA A 88 -10.48 4.17 -5.88
N TYR A 89 -9.97 2.94 -5.95
CA TYR A 89 -9.67 2.13 -4.77
C TYR A 89 -8.52 2.74 -3.95
N PHE A 90 -7.46 3.20 -4.60
CA PHE A 90 -6.27 3.80 -3.96
C PHE A 90 -6.35 5.33 -3.77
N ALA A 91 -7.52 5.96 -3.94
CA ALA A 91 -7.67 7.41 -3.87
C ALA A 91 -7.16 8.03 -2.55
N HIS A 92 -7.40 7.37 -1.42
CA HIS A 92 -6.89 7.81 -0.11
C HIS A 92 -5.37 7.67 0.01
N HIS A 93 -4.77 6.62 -0.55
CA HIS A 93 -3.31 6.44 -0.59
C HIS A 93 -2.63 7.50 -1.45
N HIS A 94 -3.22 7.83 -2.60
CA HIS A 94 -2.73 8.92 -3.45
C HIS A 94 -2.85 10.28 -2.75
N SER A 95 -3.97 10.55 -2.09
CA SER A 95 -4.16 11.76 -1.30
C SER A 95 -3.14 11.87 -0.16
N LEU A 96 -2.86 10.76 0.54
CA LEU A 96 -1.86 10.69 1.58
C LEU A 96 -0.46 10.99 1.03
N SER A 97 -0.11 10.40 -0.11
CA SER A 97 1.18 10.63 -0.79
C SER A 97 1.36 12.10 -1.18
N GLN A 98 0.33 12.76 -1.69
CA GLN A 98 0.36 14.20 -2.02
C GLN A 98 0.58 15.07 -0.77
N VAL A 99 -0.04 14.72 0.36
CA VAL A 99 0.17 15.42 1.64
C VAL A 99 1.61 15.24 2.12
N LEU A 100 2.17 14.03 1.99
CA LEU A 100 3.58 13.77 2.33
C LEU A 100 4.55 14.51 1.41
N ASP A 101 4.26 14.59 0.11
CA ASP A 101 5.06 15.37 -0.84
C ASP A 101 5.02 16.86 -0.51
N THR A 102 3.85 17.37 -0.11
CA THR A 102 3.70 18.76 0.36
C THR A 102 4.58 19.01 1.57
N ILE A 103 4.49 18.17 2.60
CA ILE A 103 5.35 18.27 3.80
C ILE A 103 6.81 18.19 3.40
N ARG A 104 7.21 17.22 2.57
CA ARG A 104 8.59 17.04 2.12
C ARG A 104 9.15 18.28 1.43
N SER A 105 8.32 18.97 0.64
CA SER A 105 8.74 20.18 -0.07
C SER A 105 9.11 21.35 0.85
N GLU A 106 8.53 21.39 2.06
CA GLU A 106 8.78 22.37 3.12
C GLU A 106 10.04 22.05 3.94
N ILE A 107 10.63 20.85 3.81
CA ILE A 107 11.79 20.40 4.61
C ILE A 107 13.08 20.98 4.02
N ARG A 108 13.32 22.25 4.31
CA ARG A 108 14.54 22.97 3.93
C ARG A 108 15.11 23.68 5.14
N LEU A 109 16.35 23.32 5.49
CA LEU A 109 17.01 23.79 6.72
C LEU A 109 17.63 25.19 6.59
N ASN A 110 17.71 25.73 5.38
CA ASN A 110 18.28 27.05 5.09
C ASN A 110 17.20 28.13 5.05
N GLY A 111 17.56 29.39 5.27
CA GLY A 111 16.65 30.52 5.18
C GLY A 111 16.74 31.44 6.40
N THR A 112 15.95 32.50 6.35
CA THR A 112 15.79 33.41 7.49
C THR A 112 14.98 32.73 8.61
N HIS A 113 15.07 33.28 9.83
CA HIS A 113 14.27 32.81 10.97
C HIS A 113 12.77 32.75 10.63
N GLN A 114 12.24 33.80 10.00
CA GLN A 114 10.84 33.88 9.60
C GLN A 114 10.45 32.79 8.59
N GLU A 115 11.27 32.55 7.56
CA GLU A 115 11.00 31.50 6.56
C GLU A 115 10.99 30.10 7.20
N LEU A 116 11.87 29.84 8.17
CA LEU A 116 11.89 28.59 8.90
C LEU A 116 10.63 28.42 9.76
N MET A 117 10.23 29.47 10.47
CA MET A 117 9.01 29.48 11.27
C MET A 117 7.76 29.22 10.42
N GLU A 118 7.65 29.87 9.26
CA GLU A 118 6.54 29.67 8.32
C GLU A 118 6.44 28.21 7.85
N ARG A 119 7.57 27.59 7.46
CA ARG A 119 7.62 26.17 7.06
C ARG A 119 7.21 25.24 8.20
N VAL A 120 7.71 25.48 9.42
CA VAL A 120 7.32 24.71 10.62
C VAL A 120 5.81 24.78 10.82
N GLN A 121 5.22 25.96 10.68
CA GLN A 121 3.78 26.16 10.83
C GLN A 121 2.97 25.47 9.73
N ASN A 122 3.41 25.56 8.47
CA ASN A 122 2.80 24.87 7.34
C ASN A 122 2.79 23.36 7.54
N ILE A 123 3.91 22.78 8.00
CA ILE A 123 4.01 21.34 8.29
C ILE A 123 3.05 20.96 9.42
N LYS A 124 2.98 21.74 10.51
CA LYS A 124 2.06 21.47 11.62
C LYS A 124 0.59 21.45 11.15
N GLN A 125 0.18 22.43 10.36
CA GLN A 125 -1.18 22.48 9.81
C GLN A 125 -1.46 21.34 8.83
N THR A 126 -0.49 20.99 8.00
CA THR A 126 -0.63 19.91 7.02
C THR A 126 -0.70 18.52 7.69
N ARG A 127 -0.10 18.36 8.87
CA ARG A 127 -0.12 17.10 9.64
C ARG A 127 -1.52 16.68 10.10
N ASP A 128 -2.43 17.61 10.35
CA ASP A 128 -3.80 17.26 10.73
C ASP A 128 -4.50 16.50 9.61
N ARG A 129 -4.36 16.99 8.37
CA ARG A 129 -4.87 16.30 7.17
C ARG A 129 -4.21 14.93 6.98
N TYR A 130 -2.90 14.82 7.24
CA TYR A 130 -2.20 13.54 7.22
C TYR A 130 -2.81 12.54 8.21
N ASN A 131 -3.07 12.95 9.46
CA ASN A 131 -3.56 12.04 10.50
C ASN A 131 -4.90 11.42 10.10
N THR A 132 -5.85 12.22 9.61
CA THR A 132 -7.16 11.73 9.14
C THR A 132 -7.02 10.75 7.97
N LEU A 133 -6.19 11.07 6.97
CA LEU A 133 -5.97 10.19 5.82
C LEU A 133 -5.28 8.88 6.22
N MET A 134 -4.30 8.95 7.13
CA MET A 134 -3.57 7.78 7.59
C MET A 134 -4.46 6.83 8.42
N GLU A 135 -5.35 7.37 9.24
CA GLU A 135 -6.35 6.56 9.96
C GLU A 135 -7.27 5.83 8.98
N THR A 136 -7.72 6.51 7.92
CA THR A 136 -8.56 5.91 6.87
C THR A 136 -7.83 4.78 6.16
N VAL A 137 -6.62 5.04 5.65
CA VAL A 137 -5.78 4.05 4.95
C VAL A 137 -5.50 2.83 5.83
N ARG A 138 -5.15 3.05 7.11
CA ARG A 138 -4.93 1.95 8.06
C ARG A 138 -6.19 1.14 8.30
N HIS A 139 -7.34 1.79 8.44
CA HIS A 139 -8.61 1.10 8.64
C HIS A 139 -8.99 0.23 7.43
N GLU A 140 -8.80 0.76 6.21
CA GLU A 140 -9.02 0.02 4.96
C GLU A 140 -8.10 -1.21 4.88
N ALA A 141 -6.80 -1.04 5.14
CA ALA A 141 -5.83 -2.14 5.14
C ALA A 141 -6.15 -3.22 6.18
N LEU A 142 -6.48 -2.83 7.41
CA LEU A 142 -6.85 -3.77 8.47
C LEU A 142 -8.15 -4.51 8.14
N THR A 143 -9.12 -3.83 7.56
CA THR A 143 -10.39 -4.45 7.13
C THR A 143 -10.13 -5.47 6.03
N LEU A 144 -9.36 -5.11 5.00
CA LEU A 144 -9.01 -6.01 3.91
C LEU A 144 -8.28 -7.27 4.43
N LYS A 145 -7.31 -7.09 5.33
CA LYS A 145 -6.58 -8.20 5.94
C LYS A 145 -7.51 -9.12 6.73
N LYS A 146 -8.40 -8.56 7.56
CA LYS A 146 -9.37 -9.33 8.32
C LYS A 146 -10.31 -10.12 7.40
N ASP A 147 -10.83 -9.48 6.36
CA ASP A 147 -11.69 -10.13 5.37
C ASP A 147 -10.95 -11.28 4.67
N PHE A 148 -9.67 -11.06 4.36
CA PHE A 148 -8.81 -12.08 3.77
C PHE A 148 -8.52 -13.25 4.73
N ASP A 149 -8.29 -12.99 6.02
CA ASP A 149 -8.07 -14.04 7.02
C ASP A 149 -9.33 -14.93 7.19
N ILE A 150 -10.51 -14.31 7.16
CA ILE A 150 -11.80 -15.03 7.11
C ILE A 150 -11.88 -15.85 5.83
N PHE A 151 -11.54 -15.24 4.69
CA PHE A 151 -11.53 -15.92 3.40
C PHE A 151 -10.67 -17.19 3.39
N VAL A 152 -9.42 -17.09 3.85
CA VAL A 152 -8.51 -18.23 3.96
C VAL A 152 -9.05 -19.28 4.93
N SER A 153 -9.56 -18.86 6.09
CA SER A 153 -10.08 -19.80 7.09
C SER A 153 -11.26 -20.62 6.55
N THR A 154 -12.20 -19.96 5.89
CA THR A 154 -13.34 -20.63 5.24
C THR A 154 -12.89 -21.50 4.08
N ALA A 155 -12.00 -21.00 3.21
CA ALA A 155 -11.50 -21.77 2.08
C ALA A 155 -10.77 -23.04 2.55
N CYS A 156 -9.94 -22.95 3.59
CA CYS A 156 -9.29 -24.11 4.22
C CYS A 156 -10.30 -25.11 4.81
N PHE A 157 -11.35 -24.62 5.47
CA PHE A 157 -12.43 -25.46 5.98
C PHE A 157 -13.12 -26.22 4.83
N LEU A 158 -13.45 -25.54 3.74
CA LEU A 158 -14.09 -26.16 2.58
C LEU A 158 -13.20 -27.25 1.94
N ILE A 159 -11.88 -27.09 1.87
CA ILE A 159 -10.99 -28.19 1.43
C ILE A 159 -11.13 -29.38 2.37
N ALA A 160 -10.99 -29.12 3.67
CA ALA A 160 -10.79 -30.18 4.64
C ALA A 160 -12.04 -31.05 4.80
N PHE A 161 -13.21 -30.50 4.47
CA PHE A 161 -14.51 -31.13 4.74
C PHE A 161 -15.39 -31.30 3.50
N SER A 162 -14.94 -30.93 2.30
CA SER A 162 -15.66 -31.27 1.07
C SER A 162 -15.09 -32.52 0.42
N ASP A 163 -15.98 -33.36 -0.11
CA ASP A 163 -15.63 -34.47 -1.01
C ASP A 163 -15.06 -33.97 -2.35
N HIS A 164 -14.87 -32.65 -2.50
CA HIS A 164 -14.46 -31.95 -3.72
C HIS A 164 -13.21 -31.09 -3.43
N SER A 165 -12.37 -31.53 -2.49
CA SER A 165 -11.10 -30.85 -2.13
C SER A 165 -10.24 -30.52 -3.36
N ASP A 166 -10.27 -31.42 -4.36
CA ASP A 166 -9.51 -31.32 -5.61
C ASP A 166 -10.09 -30.26 -6.57
N GLU A 167 -11.34 -29.84 -6.36
CA GLU A 167 -12.02 -28.84 -7.17
C GLU A 167 -11.94 -27.42 -6.60
N LEU A 168 -11.40 -27.26 -5.39
CA LEU A 168 -11.46 -26.00 -4.65
C LEU A 168 -10.10 -25.28 -4.60
N TRP A 169 -8.96 -25.92 -4.88
CA TRP A 169 -7.64 -25.35 -4.56
C TRP A 169 -6.55 -25.39 -5.65
N TRP A 170 -5.84 -24.26 -5.69
CA TRP A 170 -4.46 -23.92 -6.08
C TRP A 170 -3.99 -24.46 -7.41
N ILE A 171 -4.06 -23.63 -8.46
CA ILE A 171 -3.25 -23.84 -9.67
C ILE A 171 -1.78 -23.90 -9.19
N PRO A 172 -1.11 -25.06 -9.23
CA PRO A 172 0.33 -25.12 -9.02
C PRO A 172 0.98 -24.17 -10.02
N ILE A 173 2.04 -23.45 -9.63
CA ILE A 173 2.78 -22.57 -10.56
C ILE A 173 3.15 -23.32 -11.86
N ASP A 174 3.40 -24.62 -11.74
CA ASP A 174 3.78 -25.49 -12.84
C ASP A 174 2.65 -25.77 -13.84
N ASP A 175 1.39 -25.58 -13.41
CA ASP A 175 0.15 -25.73 -14.17
C ASP A 175 -0.42 -24.38 -14.64
N LEU A 176 0.26 -23.26 -14.35
CA LEU A 176 -0.05 -21.98 -14.98
C LEU A 176 0.06 -22.15 -16.50
N PRO A 177 -0.87 -21.61 -17.30
CA PRO A 177 -0.89 -21.80 -18.73
C PRO A 177 0.50 -21.53 -19.33
N ARG A 178 1.12 -22.61 -19.79
CA ARG A 178 2.44 -22.57 -20.45
C ARG A 178 2.24 -22.13 -21.89
N ARG A 179 1.70 -20.94 -22.11
CA ARG A 179 1.49 -20.40 -23.47
C ARG A 179 0.88 -21.50 -24.37
N THR A 180 -0.16 -22.16 -23.89
CA THR A 180 -0.60 -23.43 -24.50
C THR A 180 -1.39 -23.18 -25.76
N GLU A 181 -1.17 -24.05 -26.74
CA GLU A 181 -1.71 -24.12 -28.10
C GLU A 181 -3.23 -24.41 -28.17
N THR A 182 -3.96 -24.16 -27.08
CA THR A 182 -5.42 -24.22 -26.99
C THR A 182 -5.95 -22.82 -26.75
N ASP A 183 -6.80 -22.32 -27.65
CA ASP A 183 -7.11 -20.89 -27.84
C ASP A 183 -7.80 -20.15 -26.67
N GLU A 184 -8.13 -20.81 -25.55
CA GLU A 184 -8.79 -20.16 -24.41
C GLU A 184 -7.99 -20.25 -23.12
N GLU A 185 -7.52 -19.10 -22.64
CA GLU A 185 -6.90 -18.98 -21.32
C GLU A 185 -7.93 -19.27 -20.20
N PRO A 186 -7.53 -19.96 -19.11
CA PRO A 186 -8.39 -20.15 -17.95
C PRO A 186 -8.90 -18.81 -17.41
N GLU A 187 -10.17 -18.76 -17.01
CA GLU A 187 -10.81 -17.53 -16.55
C GLU A 187 -10.09 -16.89 -15.36
N GLU A 188 -9.57 -17.72 -14.43
CA GLU A 188 -8.77 -17.27 -13.29
C GLU A 188 -7.48 -16.57 -13.69
N TRP A 189 -6.85 -17.04 -14.76
CA TRP A 189 -5.63 -16.45 -15.28
C TRP A 189 -5.90 -15.08 -15.90
N LYS A 190 -7.04 -14.93 -16.59
CA LYS A 190 -7.48 -13.64 -17.13
C LYS A 190 -7.74 -12.64 -16.00
N LYS A 191 -8.48 -13.04 -14.96
CA LYS A 191 -8.77 -12.20 -13.77
C LYS A 191 -7.48 -11.76 -13.06
N LEU A 192 -6.55 -12.70 -12.85
CA LEU A 192 -5.24 -12.38 -12.29
C LEU A 192 -4.48 -11.37 -13.16
N CYS A 193 -4.40 -11.62 -14.47
CA CYS A 193 -3.67 -10.74 -15.39
C CYS A 193 -4.31 -9.34 -15.49
N ALA A 194 -5.64 -9.25 -15.48
CA ALA A 194 -6.37 -7.99 -15.47
C ALA A 194 -6.06 -7.17 -14.21
N TRP A 195 -6.14 -7.80 -13.03
CA TRP A 195 -5.78 -7.17 -11.77
C TRP A 195 -4.31 -6.75 -11.72
N ILE A 196 -3.39 -7.63 -12.13
CA ILE A 196 -1.95 -7.33 -12.19
C ILE A 196 -1.67 -6.17 -13.15
N TRP A 197 -2.36 -6.11 -14.29
CA TRP A 197 -2.21 -5.00 -15.24
C TRP A 197 -2.54 -3.64 -14.64
N CYS A 198 -3.44 -3.59 -13.66
CA CYS A 198 -3.79 -2.36 -12.96
C CYS A 198 -2.62 -1.80 -12.12
N LEU A 199 -1.66 -2.66 -11.71
CA LEU A 199 -0.58 -2.29 -10.80
C LEU A 199 0.46 -1.35 -11.46
N PRO A 200 0.85 -0.24 -10.81
CA PRO A 200 1.80 0.73 -11.37
C PRO A 200 3.17 0.13 -11.77
N GLU A 201 3.70 -0.81 -10.99
CA GLU A 201 4.98 -1.47 -11.27
C GLU A 201 4.92 -2.38 -12.49
N VAL A 202 3.77 -3.00 -12.77
CA VAL A 202 3.59 -3.84 -13.96
C VAL A 202 3.54 -2.96 -15.20
N LYS A 203 2.87 -1.81 -15.13
CA LYS A 203 2.90 -0.82 -16.22
C LYS A 203 4.30 -0.28 -16.47
N ARG A 204 5.11 -0.08 -15.42
CA ARG A 204 6.52 0.29 -15.55
C ARG A 204 7.33 -0.83 -16.21
N ALA A 205 7.13 -2.09 -15.81
CA ALA A 205 7.78 -3.26 -16.40
C ALA A 205 7.41 -3.43 -17.89
N ALA A 206 6.14 -3.20 -18.24
CA ALA A 206 5.65 -3.26 -19.62
C ALA A 206 6.33 -2.24 -20.54
N LYS A 207 6.63 -1.03 -20.04
CA LYS A 207 7.44 -0.04 -20.77
C LYS A 207 8.86 -0.52 -21.05
N CYS A 208 9.36 -1.48 -20.27
CA CYS A 208 10.66 -2.14 -20.46
C CYS A 208 10.55 -3.45 -21.26
N GLY A 209 9.38 -3.74 -21.86
CA GLY A 209 9.17 -4.93 -22.70
C GLY A 209 8.78 -6.20 -21.96
N ILE A 210 8.51 -6.14 -20.65
CA ILE A 210 8.04 -7.30 -19.88
C ILE A 210 6.52 -7.43 -20.03
N SER A 211 6.05 -8.57 -20.50
CA SER A 211 4.60 -8.81 -20.64
C SER A 211 3.87 -8.92 -19.29
N VAL A 212 2.56 -8.70 -19.29
CA VAL A 212 1.72 -8.90 -18.09
C VAL A 212 1.80 -10.33 -17.58
N HIS A 213 1.83 -11.32 -18.48
CA HIS A 213 1.96 -12.74 -18.10
C HIS A 213 3.31 -13.05 -17.46
N GLU A 214 4.41 -12.48 -17.97
CA GLU A 214 5.73 -12.63 -17.35
C GLU A 214 5.74 -11.98 -15.96
N SER A 215 5.15 -10.80 -15.82
CA SER A 215 5.01 -10.11 -14.54
C SER A 215 4.21 -10.96 -13.54
N ALA A 216 3.07 -11.52 -13.96
CA ALA A 216 2.26 -12.43 -13.16
C ALA A 216 3.04 -13.67 -12.72
N LYS A 217 3.79 -14.30 -13.62
CA LYS A 217 4.65 -15.45 -13.30
C LYS A 217 5.76 -15.08 -12.31
N ILE A 218 6.38 -13.92 -12.44
CA ILE A 218 7.40 -13.44 -11.49
C ILE A 218 6.80 -13.22 -10.11
N MET A 219 5.64 -12.55 -10.03
CA MET A 219 4.95 -12.29 -8.77
C MET A 219 4.51 -13.58 -8.07
N LEU A 220 3.95 -14.54 -8.83
CA LEU A 220 3.63 -15.87 -8.30
C LEU A 220 4.90 -16.58 -7.83
N ARG A 221 5.95 -16.67 -8.63
CA ARG A 221 7.19 -17.36 -8.19
C ARG A 221 7.77 -16.80 -6.90
N LYS A 222 7.84 -15.46 -6.76
CA LYS A 222 8.28 -14.81 -5.53
C LYS A 222 7.42 -15.17 -4.33
N HIS A 223 6.10 -15.31 -4.54
CA HIS A 223 5.18 -15.72 -3.49
C HIS A 223 5.49 -17.13 -2.97
N TYR A 224 5.79 -18.08 -3.86
CA TYR A 224 6.01 -19.48 -3.49
C TYR A 224 7.46 -19.82 -3.12
N SER A 225 8.46 -19.07 -3.61
CA SER A 225 9.86 -19.32 -3.24
C SER A 225 10.19 -18.93 -1.80
N GLY A 226 9.30 -18.16 -1.14
CA GLY A 226 9.54 -17.67 0.22
C GLY A 226 10.75 -16.75 0.32
N ASP A 227 11.27 -16.26 -0.82
CA ASP A 227 12.38 -15.30 -0.87
C ASP A 227 11.91 -13.98 -0.25
N LYS A 228 12.18 -13.84 1.05
CA LYS A 228 12.10 -12.56 1.74
C LYS A 228 13.27 -11.71 1.23
N GLN A 229 12.95 -10.64 0.49
CA GLN A 229 13.90 -9.56 0.24
C GLN A 229 14.26 -8.85 1.54
#